data_AF-A0A946FBV3-F1
#
_entry.id   AF-A0A946FBV3-F1
#
_cell.length_a   1.000
_cell.length_b   1.000
_cell.length_c   1.000
_cell.angle_alpha   90.00
_cell.angle_beta   90.00
_cell.angle_gamma   90.00
#
_symmetry.space_group_name_H-M   'P 1'
#
loop_
_entity.id
_entity.type
_entity.pdbx_description
1 polymer ?
#
loop_
_entity_poly.entity_id
_entity_poly.type
_entity_poly.pdbx_seq_one_letter_code
_entity_poly.pdbx_strand_id
1 'polypeptide(L)'
;NGHDIRGIFVVGHHAIKPIFEKIFTPFKDDGADTVTVENAGGTDILVFDATGIPSFEWIHDPQNYFTHQLHTDLDVPALVNSESAKRNAAIIATVVYETAMLDELLPRKTN
;
A
#
# COMPACT_ATOMS: atom_id res chain seq x y z
N ASN A 1 2.96 17.08 4.99
CA ASN A 1 3.66 15.78 5.08
C ASN A 1 2.71 14.75 5.66
N GLY A 2 1.64 14.49 4.93
CA GLY A 2 0.64 13.49 5.29
C GLY A 2 1.03 12.09 4.83
N HIS A 3 1.71 12.00 3.68
CA HIS A 3 2.02 10.71 3.04
C HIS A 3 0.76 9.83 2.96
N ASP A 4 -0.37 10.45 2.59
CA ASP A 4 -1.65 9.76 2.52
C ASP A 4 -1.54 8.58 1.56
N ILE A 5 -2.01 7.41 2.00
CA ILE A 5 -2.15 6.24 1.12
C ILE A 5 -3.16 6.59 0.03
N ARG A 6 -2.78 6.36 -1.22
CA ARG A 6 -3.58 6.55 -2.44
C ARG A 6 -3.99 5.23 -3.09
N GLY A 7 -3.48 4.12 -2.56
CA GLY A 7 -3.76 2.80 -3.13
C GLY A 7 -2.66 1.81 -2.84
N ILE A 8 -2.53 0.82 -3.72
CA ILE A 8 -1.60 -0.30 -3.56
C ILE A 8 -1.04 -0.79 -4.90
N PHE A 9 0.25 -1.14 -4.87
CA PHE A 9 0.93 -1.95 -5.87
C PHE A 9 0.72 -3.44 -5.52
N VAL A 10 0.11 -4.20 -6.43
CA VAL A 10 -0.01 -5.65 -6.33
C VAL A 10 1.14 -6.39 -7.02
N VAL A 11 2.20 -5.69 -7.43
CA VAL A 11 3.50 -6.25 -7.83
C VAL A 11 3.34 -7.41 -8.83
N GLY A 12 2.69 -7.17 -9.97
CA GLY A 12 2.48 -8.17 -11.02
C GLY A 12 1.46 -9.28 -10.70
N HIS A 13 0.83 -9.29 -9.52
CA HIS A 13 -0.22 -10.26 -9.18
C HIS A 13 -1.56 -9.87 -9.84
N HIS A 14 -1.68 -10.09 -11.15
CA HIS A 14 -2.88 -9.74 -11.93
C HIS A 14 -4.18 -10.35 -11.37
N ALA A 15 -4.13 -11.58 -10.87
CA ALA A 15 -5.29 -12.26 -10.29
C ALA A 15 -5.73 -11.66 -8.94
N ILE A 16 -4.84 -10.96 -8.24
CA ILE A 16 -5.14 -10.31 -6.95
C ILE A 16 -5.78 -8.94 -7.15
N LYS A 17 -5.43 -8.22 -8.22
CA LYS A 17 -5.96 -6.88 -8.52
C LYS A 17 -7.49 -6.73 -8.28
N PRO A 18 -8.37 -7.56 -8.86
CA PRO A 18 -9.82 -7.39 -8.67
C PRO A 18 -10.29 -7.61 -7.21
N ILE A 19 -9.57 -8.42 -6.43
CA ILE A 19 -9.85 -8.61 -5.00
C ILE A 19 -9.58 -7.30 -4.26
N PHE A 20 -8.42 -6.69 -4.52
CA PHE A 20 -8.04 -5.45 -3.86
C PHE A 20 -8.90 -4.28 -4.35
N GLU A 21 -9.29 -4.21 -5.63
CA GLU A 21 -10.24 -3.18 -6.11
C GLU A 21 -11.58 -3.21 -5.32
N LYS A 22 -12.05 -4.41 -4.97
CA LYS A 22 -13.23 -4.56 -4.11
C LYS A 22 -12.95 -4.08 -2.69
N ILE A 23 -11.82 -4.48 -2.09
CA ILE A 23 -11.42 -4.07 -0.73
C ILE A 23 -11.30 -2.55 -0.62
N PHE A 24 -10.79 -1.88 -1.66
CA PHE A 24 -10.56 -0.44 -1.67
C PHE A 24 -11.80 0.39 -2.04
N THR A 25 -12.91 -0.24 -2.42
CA THR A 25 -14.15 0.47 -2.81
C THR A 25 -14.63 1.48 -1.75
N PRO A 26 -14.59 1.20 -0.42
CA PRO A 26 -14.99 2.18 0.59
C PRO A 26 -14.13 3.44 0.66
N PHE A 27 -12.90 3.40 0.14
CA PHE A 27 -11.92 4.50 0.22
C PHE A 27 -11.87 5.38 -1.02
N LYS A 28 -12.80 5.19 -1.96
CA LYS A 28 -12.86 5.94 -3.22
C LYS A 28 -13.05 7.44 -2.99
N ASP A 29 -13.97 7.81 -2.11
CA ASP A 29 -14.24 9.22 -1.80
C ASP A 29 -13.07 9.88 -1.04
N ASP A 30 -12.23 9.06 -0.39
CA ASP A 30 -10.99 9.50 0.26
C ASP A 30 -9.79 9.58 -0.70
N GLY A 31 -9.99 9.28 -1.98
CA GLY A 31 -8.95 9.27 -3.00
C GLY A 31 -7.88 8.20 -2.79
N ALA A 32 -8.26 7.04 -2.26
CA ALA A 32 -7.39 5.87 -2.07
C ALA A 32 -7.93 4.63 -2.76
N ASP A 33 -8.26 4.69 -4.05
CA ASP A 33 -8.83 3.58 -4.82
C ASP A 33 -7.87 3.01 -5.89
N THR A 34 -6.61 3.46 -5.93
CA THR A 34 -5.68 2.98 -6.95
C THR A 34 -5.22 1.56 -6.63
N VAL A 35 -5.51 0.61 -7.52
CA VAL A 35 -4.93 -0.73 -7.47
C VAL A 35 -4.22 -1.01 -8.78
N THR A 36 -2.90 -1.16 -8.73
CA THR A 36 -2.08 -1.31 -9.92
C THR A 36 -1.20 -2.56 -9.85
N VAL A 37 -0.94 -3.17 -11.00
CA VAL A 37 -0.02 -4.32 -11.12
C VAL A 37 1.44 -3.90 -11.21
N GLU A 38 1.72 -2.59 -11.26
CA GLU A 38 3.08 -2.08 -11.26
C GLU A 38 3.83 -2.42 -9.96
N ASN A 39 5.13 -2.17 -9.96
CA ASN A 39 6.01 -2.34 -8.82
C ASN A 39 6.59 -0.98 -8.41
N ALA A 40 6.63 -0.69 -7.10
CA ALA A 40 7.27 0.52 -6.58
C ALA A 40 8.81 0.40 -6.48
N GLY A 41 9.32 -0.83 -6.34
CA GLY A 41 10.75 -1.15 -6.26
C GLY A 41 11.38 -0.84 -4.89
N GLY A 42 12.44 -1.59 -4.54
CA GLY A 42 13.38 -1.22 -3.46
C GLY A 42 12.93 -1.44 -2.02
N THR A 43 11.98 -2.34 -1.75
CA THR A 43 11.37 -2.52 -0.41
C THR A 43 11.51 -3.94 0.15
N ASP A 44 11.21 -4.11 1.44
CA ASP A 44 11.28 -5.39 2.16
C ASP A 44 10.38 -6.48 1.54
N ILE A 45 9.39 -6.10 0.72
CA ILE A 45 8.46 -7.05 0.10
C ILE A 45 9.08 -7.88 -1.03
N LEU A 46 10.20 -7.42 -1.61
CA LEU A 46 10.80 -8.06 -2.80
C LEU A 46 11.18 -9.53 -2.55
N VAL A 47 11.63 -9.88 -1.33
CA VAL A 47 11.98 -11.26 -0.98
C VAL A 47 10.76 -12.19 -0.92
N PHE A 48 9.61 -11.67 -0.50
CA PHE A 48 8.37 -12.43 -0.46
C PHE A 48 7.88 -12.72 -1.87
N ASP A 49 7.85 -11.71 -2.75
CA ASP A 49 7.48 -11.91 -4.14
C ASP A 49 8.42 -12.91 -4.84
N ALA A 50 9.73 -12.79 -4.63
CA ALA A 50 10.75 -13.69 -5.20
C ALA A 50 10.61 -15.15 -4.74
N THR A 51 9.96 -15.40 -3.59
CA THR A 51 9.69 -16.74 -3.06
C THR A 51 8.26 -17.23 -3.34
N GLY A 52 7.49 -16.49 -4.16
CA GLY A 52 6.13 -16.84 -4.54
C GLY A 52 5.09 -16.61 -3.44
N ILE A 53 5.41 -15.77 -2.44
CA ILE A 53 4.46 -15.31 -1.43
C ILE A 53 3.86 -13.98 -1.94
N PRO A 54 2.51 -13.87 -2.05
CA PRO A 54 1.88 -12.61 -2.40
C PRO A 54 2.30 -11.49 -1.45
N SER A 55 2.77 -10.39 -2.02
CA SER A 55 3.23 -9.23 -1.27
C SER A 55 2.88 -7.95 -2.01
N PHE A 56 2.69 -6.87 -1.26
CA PHE A 56 2.04 -5.66 -1.73
C PHE A 56 2.72 -4.44 -1.13
N GLU A 57 2.71 -3.33 -1.85
CA GLU A 57 3.29 -2.08 -1.40
C GLU A 57 2.29 -0.94 -1.52
N TRP A 58 2.25 -0.05 -0.51
CA TRP A 58 1.34 1.08 -0.50
C TRP A 58 1.79 2.16 -1.48
N ILE A 59 0.82 2.73 -2.21
CA ILE A 59 1.04 3.95 -2.97
C ILE A 59 0.86 5.12 -2.00
N HIS A 60 1.90 5.88 -1.73
CA HIS A 60 1.83 7.09 -0.91
C HIS A 60 1.87 8.34 -1.78
N ASP A 61 1.16 9.39 -1.35
CA ASP A 61 1.37 10.74 -1.84
C ASP A 61 2.79 11.20 -1.46
N PRO A 62 3.70 11.46 -2.41
CA PRO A 62 5.10 11.69 -2.12
C PRO A 62 5.36 13.01 -1.41
N GLN A 63 4.49 14.02 -1.55
CA GLN A 63 4.66 15.37 -0.99
C GLN A 63 6.12 15.88 -1.07
N ASN A 64 6.76 16.16 0.07
CA ASN A 64 8.15 16.62 0.16
C ASN A 64 9.15 15.48 0.45
N TYR A 65 8.71 14.22 0.43
CA TYR A 65 9.52 13.06 0.83
C TYR A 65 10.85 13.02 0.08
N PHE A 66 10.78 12.90 -1.25
CA PHE A 66 11.96 12.72 -2.10
C PHE A 66 12.81 13.99 -2.28
N THR A 67 12.27 15.16 -1.93
CA THR A 67 12.95 16.44 -2.19
C THR A 67 13.64 17.02 -0.94
N HIS A 68 13.10 16.80 0.25
CA HIS A 68 13.58 17.46 1.46
C HIS A 68 13.70 16.55 2.69
N GLN A 69 13.08 15.37 2.72
CA GLN A 69 12.92 14.58 3.96
C GLN A 69 13.66 13.25 3.95
N LEU A 70 13.65 12.56 2.80
CA LEU A 70 14.28 11.25 2.70
C LEU A 70 15.78 11.38 2.99
N HIS A 71 16.23 10.71 4.06
CA HIS A 71 17.62 10.67 4.49
C HIS A 71 18.22 12.04 4.79
N THR A 72 17.42 12.97 5.31
CA THR A 72 17.90 14.27 5.79
C THR A 72 17.65 14.40 7.29
N ASP A 73 18.22 15.45 7.90
CA ASP A 73 17.94 15.85 9.28
C ASP A 73 16.52 16.42 9.47
N LEU A 74 15.75 16.58 8.39
CA LEU A 74 14.35 17.01 8.43
C LEU A 74 13.36 15.84 8.61
N ASP A 75 13.81 14.60 8.69
CA ASP A 75 12.99 13.46 9.12
C ASP A 75 12.75 13.51 10.65
N VAL A 76 11.87 14.41 11.07
CA VAL A 76 11.59 14.68 12.49
C VAL A 76 10.10 14.51 12.82
N PRO A 77 9.76 14.06 14.04
CA PRO A 77 8.37 13.81 14.44
C PRO A 77 7.43 15.01 14.26
N ALA A 78 7.94 16.24 14.39
CA ALA A 78 7.17 17.47 14.23
C ALA A 78 6.58 17.65 12.81
N LEU A 79 7.14 16.94 11.81
CA LEU A 79 6.63 16.97 10.44
C LEU A 79 5.59 15.88 10.17
N VAL A 80 5.32 14.95 11.10
CA VAL A 80 4.30 13.92 10.92
C VAL A 80 2.91 14.53 11.08
N ASN A 81 2.02 14.29 10.12
CA ASN A 81 0.62 14.68 10.22
C ASN A 81 -0.19 13.59 10.92
N SER A 82 -0.80 13.91 12.07
CA SER A 82 -1.58 12.94 12.86
C SER A 82 -2.86 12.47 12.15
N GLU A 83 -3.51 13.32 11.37
CA GLU A 83 -4.75 12.96 10.67
C GLU A 83 -4.46 11.99 9.52
N SER A 84 -3.39 12.24 8.76
CA SER A 84 -2.92 11.30 7.75
C SER A 84 -2.47 9.97 8.36
N ALA A 85 -1.78 10.00 9.51
CA ALA A 85 -1.39 8.77 10.21
C ALA A 85 -2.61 7.93 10.63
N LYS A 86 -3.66 8.56 11.18
CA LYS A 86 -4.92 7.88 11.53
C LYS A 86 -5.63 7.33 10.30
N ARG A 87 -5.73 8.13 9.23
CA ARG A 87 -6.33 7.71 7.96
C ARG A 87 -5.61 6.50 7.37
N ASN A 88 -4.29 6.54 7.31
CA ASN A 88 -3.47 5.44 6.80
C ASN A 88 -3.62 4.19 7.67
N ALA A 89 -3.65 4.33 9.00
CA ALA A 89 -3.86 3.22 9.92
C ALA A 89 -5.22 2.54 9.68
N ALA A 90 -6.28 3.30 9.43
CA ALA A 90 -7.60 2.76 9.11
C ALA A 90 -7.57 1.94 7.79
N ILE A 91 -6.97 2.48 6.73
CA ILE A 91 -6.84 1.77 5.44
C ILE A 91 -6.05 0.47 5.60
N ILE A 92 -4.90 0.52 6.29
CA ILE A 92 -4.07 -0.67 6.55
C ILE A 92 -4.87 -1.72 7.33
N ALA A 93 -5.55 -1.31 8.41
CA ALA A 93 -6.34 -2.22 9.24
C ALA A 93 -7.46 -2.89 8.43
N THR A 94 -8.16 -2.13 7.59
CA THR A 94 -9.20 -2.69 6.70
C THR A 94 -8.62 -3.70 5.72
N VAL A 95 -7.53 -3.37 5.02
CA VAL A 95 -6.92 -4.31 4.06
C VAL A 95 -6.43 -5.58 4.76
N VAL A 96 -5.78 -5.46 5.91
CA VAL A 96 -5.32 -6.62 6.70
C VAL A 96 -6.52 -7.47 7.14
N TYR A 97 -7.58 -6.85 7.64
CA TYR A 97 -8.78 -7.56 8.08
C TYR A 97 -9.49 -8.26 6.92
N GLU A 98 -9.80 -7.54 5.83
CA GLU A 98 -10.52 -8.09 4.68
C GLU A 98 -9.74 -9.23 4.01
N THR A 99 -8.41 -9.11 3.91
CA THR A 99 -7.56 -10.17 3.36
C THR A 99 -7.48 -11.40 4.27
N ALA A 100 -7.44 -11.19 5.60
CA ALA A 100 -7.44 -12.29 6.57
C ALA A 100 -8.78 -13.02 6.66
N MET A 101 -9.87 -12.38 6.26
CA MET A 101 -11.24 -12.91 6.31
C MET A 101 -11.69 -13.55 4.99
N LEU A 102 -10.83 -13.66 3.97
CA LEU A 102 -11.15 -14.37 2.74
C LEU A 102 -11.33 -15.88 3.02
N ASP A 103 -12.34 -16.47 2.37
CA ASP A 103 -12.59 -17.93 2.45
C ASP A 103 -11.45 -18.74 1.84
N GLU A 104 -10.76 -18.17 0.85
CA GLU A 104 -9.68 -18.79 0.09
C GLU A 104 -8.39 -18.00 0.21
N LEU A 105 -7.25 -18.70 0.09
CA LEU A 105 -5.95 -18.04 0.03
C LEU A 105 -5.85 -17.13 -1.19
N LEU A 106 -5.08 -16.04 -1.04
CA LEU A 106 -4.77 -15.16 -2.17
C LEU A 106 -4.08 -15.94 -3.29
N PRO A 107 -4.50 -15.76 -4.56
CA PRO A 107 -3.88 -16.40 -5.70
C PRO A 107 -2.39 -16.06 -5.79
N ARG A 108 -1.55 -17.06 -6.01
CA ARG A 108 -0.13 -16.87 -6.30
C ARG A 108 0.07 -16.67 -7.80
N LYS A 109 1.18 -16.02 -8.20
CA LYS A 109 1.61 -16.01 -9.61
C LYS A 109 1.83 -17.45 -10.09
N THR A 110 1.29 -17.76 -11.27
CA THR A 110 1.64 -18.96 -11.99
C THR A 110 2.95 -18.70 -12.74
N ASN A 111 3.98 -19.49 -12.42
CA ASN A 111 5.25 -19.48 -13.17
C ASN A 111 5.05 -19.90 -14.62
#